data_AF-A0A9E4SGP8-F1
#
_entry.id   AF-A0A9E4SGP8-F1
#
_cell.length_a   1.000
_cell.length_b   1.000
_cell.length_c   1.000
_cell.angle_alpha   90.00
_cell.angle_beta   90.00
_cell.angle_gamma   90.00
#
_symmetry.space_group_name_H-M   'P 1'
#
loop_
_entity.id
_entity.type
_entity.pdbx_description
1 polymer ?
#
loop_
_entity_poly.entity_id
_entity_poly.type
_entity_poly.pdbx_seq_one_letter_code
_entity_poly.pdbx_strand_id
1 'polypeptide(L)' 'MNRNMMRQAQKQLAQLQKIQEELETLTVEGSAGGGAVKVVMTGKQIVESVTIEPEAAEEVDLLQ' A
#
# COMPACT_ATOMS: atom_id res chain seq x y z
N MET A 1 12.68 -35.89 -12.82
CA MET A 1 11.80 -34.72 -12.60
C MET A 1 10.81 -34.63 -13.76
N ASN A 2 9.52 -34.84 -13.52
CA ASN A 2 8.51 -35.00 -14.59
C ASN A 2 8.25 -33.64 -15.30
N ARG A 3 8.13 -33.60 -16.64
CA ARG A 3 7.95 -32.36 -17.44
C ARG A 3 6.80 -31.47 -16.96
N ASN A 4 5.75 -32.08 -16.42
CA ASN A 4 4.58 -31.39 -15.88
C ASN A 4 4.89 -30.62 -14.58
N MET A 5 5.77 -31.15 -13.72
CA MET A 5 6.19 -30.44 -12.49
C MET A 5 7.01 -29.19 -12.81
N MET A 6 7.90 -29.26 -13.81
CA MET A 6 8.73 -28.11 -14.19
C MET A 6 7.88 -26.97 -14.77
N ARG A 7 6.85 -27.29 -15.57
CA ARG A 7 5.88 -26.31 -16.09
C ARG A 7 5.01 -25.70 -14.97
N GLN A 8 4.58 -26.52 -14.01
CA GLN A 8 3.83 -26.02 -12.84
C GLN A 8 4.69 -25.11 -11.97
N ALA A 9 5.95 -25.47 -11.71
CA ALA A 9 6.88 -24.64 -10.95
C ALA A 9 7.16 -23.31 -11.65
N GLN A 10 7.40 -23.31 -12.97
CA GLN A 10 7.56 -22.08 -13.74
C GLN A 10 6.33 -21.17 -13.65
N LYS A 11 5.13 -21.73 -13.72
CA LYS A 11 3.88 -20.97 -13.59
C LYS A 11 3.71 -20.38 -12.18
N GLN A 12 4.05 -21.14 -11.13
CA GLN A 12 4.03 -20.64 -9.75
C GLN A 12 5.03 -19.53 -9.52
N LEU A 13 6.27 -19.64 -10.04
CA LEU A 13 7.29 -18.61 -9.92
C LEU A 13 6.86 -17.30 -10.60
N ALA A 14 6.31 -17.38 -11.82
CA ALA A 14 5.77 -16.20 -12.51
C ALA A 14 4.58 -15.58 -11.75
N GLN A 15 3.72 -16.40 -11.16
CA GLN A 15 2.58 -15.92 -10.38
C GLN A 15 3.03 -15.24 -9.08
N LEU A 16 4.06 -15.76 -8.41
CA LEU A 16 4.64 -15.12 -7.22
C LEU A 16 5.25 -13.76 -7.53
N GLN A 17 5.98 -13.64 -8.65
CA GLN A 17 6.53 -12.35 -9.09
C GLN A 17 5.41 -11.32 -9.33
N LYS A 18 4.34 -11.72 -10.03
CA LYS A 18 3.19 -10.85 -10.30
C LYS A 18 2.47 -10.42 -9.01
N ILE A 19 2.27 -11.34 -8.07
CA ILE A 19 1.68 -11.03 -6.76
C ILE A 19 2.59 -10.06 -6.00
N GLN A 20 3.90 -10.27 -6.05
CA GLN A 20 4.85 -9.38 -5.38
C GLN A 20 4.76 -7.96 -5.94
N GLU A 21 4.75 -7.80 -7.28
CA GLU A 21 4.53 -6.50 -7.94
C GLU A 21 3.18 -5.86 -7.58
N GLU A 22 2.09 -6.63 -7.59
CA GLU A 22 0.77 -6.12 -7.22
C GLU A 22 0.75 -5.63 -5.77
N LEU A 23 1.33 -6.39 -4.82
CA LEU A 23 1.44 -6.00 -3.42
C LEU A 23 2.22 -4.69 -3.20
N GLU A 24 3.18 -4.37 -4.07
CA GLU A 24 3.93 -3.11 -3.96
C GLU A 24 3.07 -1.90 -4.36
N THR A 25 2.15 -2.11 -5.32
CA THR A 25 1.26 -1.06 -5.85
C THR A 25 -0.07 -0.96 -5.13
N LEU A 26 -0.41 -1.93 -4.28
CA LEU A 26 -1.61 -1.85 -3.46
C LEU A 26 -1.48 -0.69 -2.47
N THR A 27 -2.43 0.24 -2.55
CA THR A 27 -2.53 1.37 -1.65
C THR A 27 -3.64 1.16 -0.63
N VAL A 28 -3.40 1.59 0.59
CA VAL A 28 -4.38 1.70 1.67
C VAL A 28 -4.58 3.16 2.03
N GLU A 29 -5.82 3.53 2.33
CA GLU A 29 -6.18 4.87 2.80
C GLU A 29 -6.49 4.82 4.29
N GLY A 30 -5.81 5.67 5.06
CA GLY A 30 -6.10 5.91 6.47
C GLY A 30 -6.61 7.34 6.68
N SER A 31 -7.50 7.53 7.65
CA SER A 31 -7.95 8.87 8.05
C SER A 31 -7.93 9.05 9.57
N ALA A 32 -7.72 10.29 10.00
CA ALA A 32 -7.74 10.72 11.40
C ALA A 32 -8.48 12.07 11.53
N GLY A 33 -8.83 12.45 12.77
CA GLY A 33 -9.51 13.73 13.03
C GLY A 33 -10.87 13.85 12.32
N GLY A 34 -11.65 12.77 12.26
CA GLY A 34 -12.95 12.76 11.57
C GLY A 34 -12.88 12.80 10.04
N GLY A 35 -11.69 12.67 9.45
CA GLY A 35 -11.46 12.77 8.01
C GLY A 35 -10.56 13.94 7.61
N ALA A 36 -10.26 14.84 8.56
CA ALA A 36 -9.47 16.05 8.31
C ALA A 36 -8.00 15.76 7.93
N VAL A 37 -7.47 14.59 8.32
CA VAL A 37 -6.19 14.08 7.81
C VAL A 37 -6.45 12.78 7.07
N LYS A 38 -5.99 12.70 5.82
CA LYS A 38 -6.05 11.51 4.98
C LYS A 38 -4.64 11.15 4.51
N VAL A 39 -4.27 9.89 4.62
CA VAL A 39 -2.97 9.36 4.19
C VAL A 39 -3.19 8.19 3.24
N VAL A 40 -2.50 8.21 2.11
CA VAL A 40 -2.42 7.06 1.20
C VAL A 40 -1.03 6.45 1.33
N MET A 41 -0.98 5.17 1.67
CA MET A 41 0.26 4.40 1.81
C MET A 41 0.22 3.14 0.97
N THR A 42 1.37 2.71 0.45
CA THR A 42 1.50 1.40 -0.20
C THR A 42 1.57 0.27 0.83
N GLY A 43 1.36 -0.96 0.38
CA GLY A 43 1.57 -2.19 1.17
C GLY A 43 3.01 -2.36 1.66
N LYS A 44 3.97 -1.59 1.13
CA LYS A 44 5.36 -1.51 1.59
C LYS A 44 5.59 -0.44 2.67
N GLN A 45 4.53 0.17 3.19
CA GLN A 45 4.59 1.26 4.15
C GLN A 45 5.25 2.54 3.59
N ILE A 46 5.20 2.74 2.27
CA ILE A 46 5.65 3.99 1.64
C ILE A 46 4.45 4.93 1.57
N VAL A 47 4.60 6.17 2.06
CA VAL A 47 3.55 7.20 1.96
C VAL A 47 3.58 7.79 0.55
N GLU A 48 2.45 7.72 -0.16
CA GLU A 48 2.30 8.32 -1.49
C GLU A 48 1.68 9.72 -1.42
N SER A 49 0.69 9.93 -0.54
CA SER A 49 0.08 11.24 -0.36
C SER A 49 -0.42 11.46 1.06
N VAL A 50 -0.39 12.72 1.47
CA VAL A 50 -0.99 13.22 2.72
C VAL A 50 -1.83 14.43 2.37
N THR A 51 -3.11 14.40 2.72
CA THR A 51 -4.05 15.52 2.57
C THR A 51 -4.47 15.96 3.96
N ILE A 52 -4.34 17.26 4.23
CA ILE A 52 -4.74 17.87 5.50
C ILE A 52 -5.72 18.98 5.15
N GLU A 53 -6.93 18.92 5.71
CA GLU A 53 -7.91 19.99 5.55
C GLU A 53 -7.43 21.24 6.32
N PRO A 54 -7.64 22.45 5.75
CA PRO A 54 -7.14 23.69 6.35
C PRO A 54 -7.60 23.90 7.80
N GLU A 55 -8.82 23.45 8.11
CA GLU A 55 -9.44 23.53 9.43
C GLU A 55 -8.68 22.71 10.50
N ALA A 56 -8.03 21.60 10.11
CA ALA A 56 -7.15 20.83 10.99
C ALA A 56 -5.74 21.40 11.10
N ALA A 57 -5.32 22.24 10.16
CA ALA A 57 -4.03 22.91 10.21
C ALA A 57 -4.02 24.12 11.16
N GLU A 58 -5.18 24.56 11.66
CA GLU A 58 -5.29 25.64 12.64
C GLU A 58 -5.01 25.16 14.08
N GLU A 59 -5.16 23.86 14.38
CA GLU A 59 -4.79 23.22 15.66
C GLU A 59 -3.42 22.52 15.57
N VAL A 60 -2.35 23.28 15.31
CA VAL A 60 -0.97 22.75 15.18
C VAL A 60 -0.44 22.09 16.48
N ASP A 61 -1.07 22.36 17.63
CA ASP A 61 -0.65 21.81 18.94
C ASP A 61 -1.04 20.34 19.17
N LEU A 62 -1.84 19.71 18.30
CA LEU A 62 -2.27 18.30 18.44
C LEU A 62 -1.42 17.28 17.66
N LEU A 63 -0.29 17.70 17.07
CA LEU A 63 0.62 16.86 16.27
C LEU A 63 1.98 16.59 16.97
N GLN A 64 1.97 16.27 18.26
CA GLN A 64 3.15 15.74 18.99
C GLN A 64 2.99 14.29 19.40
#